data_AF-K5UW76-F1
#
_entry.id   AF-K5UW76-F1
#
_cell.length_a   1.000
_cell.length_b   1.000
_cell.length_c   1.000
_cell.angle_alpha   90.00
_cell.angle_beta   90.00
_cell.angle_gamma   90.00
#
_symmetry.space_group_name_H-M   'P 1'
#
loop_
_entity.id
_entity.type
_entity.pdbx_description
1 polymer ?
#
loop_
_entity_poly.entity_id
_entity_poly.type
_entity_poly.pdbx_seq_one_letter_code
_entity_poly.pdbx_strand_id
1 'polypeptide(L)'
;MAPTLAKVFLGLATVLSLSSAVTAESHTIAFDNQCGMGTPTLILNGQIVSTGEPYTQTSTISGIAYLQTGNCGFNGENCTLMEMTLNDPTCPGCGSSTDISLIPPHAFNVEASFSYYNGCNGQGTTCSSA
;
A
#
# COMPACT_ATOMS: atom_id res chain seq x y z
N MET A 1 35.62 -69.21 -3.35
CA MET A 1 36.16 -67.83 -3.41
C MET A 1 34.99 -66.92 -3.75
N ALA A 2 34.62 -66.01 -2.84
CA ALA A 2 33.57 -65.00 -3.05
C ALA A 2 34.14 -63.78 -3.83
N PRO A 3 33.36 -62.72 -4.06
CA PRO A 3 32.12 -62.57 -4.83
C PRO A 3 32.35 -61.57 -6.00
N THR A 4 31.41 -61.23 -6.87
CA THR A 4 30.69 -59.94 -6.73
C THR A 4 29.58 -59.83 -7.78
N LEU A 5 28.34 -59.87 -7.31
CA LEU A 5 27.18 -59.29 -7.98
C LEU A 5 27.31 -57.76 -7.86
N ALA A 6 27.69 -57.07 -8.93
CA ALA A 6 27.53 -55.62 -9.00
C ALA A 6 26.10 -55.31 -9.45
N LYS A 7 25.18 -55.30 -8.48
CA LYS A 7 23.84 -54.72 -8.66
C LYS A 7 24.03 -53.22 -8.87
N VAL A 8 23.92 -52.75 -10.11
CA VAL A 8 23.84 -51.31 -10.40
C VAL A 8 22.46 -50.85 -9.93
N PHE A 9 22.41 -50.34 -8.70
CA PHE A 9 21.22 -49.71 -8.13
C PHE A 9 20.91 -48.42 -8.90
N LEU A 10 19.65 -48.30 -9.35
CA LEU A 10 19.03 -47.07 -9.80
C LEU A 10 19.28 -45.95 -8.76
N GLY A 11 19.97 -44.89 -9.16
CA GLY A 11 20.04 -43.64 -8.41
C GLY A 11 19.26 -42.55 -9.16
N LEU A 12 17.95 -42.46 -8.94
CA LEU A 12 17.18 -41.29 -9.36
C LEU A 12 17.44 -40.19 -8.32
N ALA A 13 18.37 -39.28 -8.62
CA ALA A 13 18.63 -38.12 -7.78
C ALA A 13 17.46 -37.13 -7.92
N THR A 14 16.51 -37.17 -6.99
CA THR A 14 15.51 -36.12 -6.81
C THR A 14 16.19 -34.86 -6.28
N VAL A 15 16.38 -33.88 -7.16
CA VAL A 15 16.75 -32.50 -6.79
C VAL A 15 15.51 -31.86 -6.16
N LEU A 16 15.47 -31.75 -4.83
CA LEU A 16 14.50 -30.91 -4.14
C LEU A 16 14.94 -29.45 -4.30
N SER A 17 14.38 -28.76 -5.28
CA SER A 17 14.49 -27.31 -5.41
C SER A 17 13.76 -26.66 -4.22
N LEU A 18 14.50 -26.21 -3.21
CA LEU A 18 13.99 -25.31 -2.18
C LEU A 18 13.77 -23.94 -2.83
N SER A 19 12.56 -23.68 -3.32
CA SER A 19 12.15 -22.32 -3.69
C SER A 19 11.93 -21.53 -2.41
N SER A 20 12.89 -20.67 -2.05
CA SER A 20 12.71 -19.65 -1.03
C SER A 20 11.52 -18.79 -1.45
N ALA A 21 10.42 -18.81 -0.69
CA ALA A 21 9.34 -17.86 -0.88
C ALA A 21 9.87 -16.48 -0.47
N VAL A 22 10.24 -15.65 -1.45
CA VAL A 22 10.49 -14.24 -1.21
C VAL A 22 9.13 -13.60 -1.00
N THR A 23 8.80 -13.21 0.22
CA THR A 23 7.67 -12.32 0.48
C THR A 23 8.08 -10.95 -0.07
N ALA A 24 7.70 -10.67 -1.30
CA ALA A 24 7.84 -9.35 -1.86
C ALA A 24 6.83 -8.43 -1.17
N GLU A 25 7.32 -7.33 -0.59
CA GLU A 25 6.49 -6.23 -0.10
C GLU A 25 5.51 -5.83 -1.20
N SER A 26 4.23 -5.65 -0.87
CA SER A 26 3.23 -5.18 -1.82
C SER A 26 2.16 -4.38 -1.12
N HIS A 27 1.99 -3.13 -1.56
CA HIS A 27 1.01 -2.20 -1.02
C HIS A 27 0.02 -1.82 -2.09
N THR A 28 -1.27 -1.81 -1.75
CA THR A 28 -2.34 -1.41 -2.65
C THR A 28 -3.21 -0.34 -2.00
N ILE A 29 -3.39 0.77 -2.69
CA ILE A 29 -4.32 1.85 -2.30
C ILE A 29 -5.55 1.72 -3.19
N ALA A 30 -6.72 1.64 -2.56
CA ALA A 30 -8.01 1.65 -3.24
C ALA A 30 -8.84 2.82 -2.72
N PHE A 31 -9.60 3.44 -3.62
CA PHE A 31 -10.46 4.57 -3.30
C PHE A 31 -11.93 4.15 -3.30
N ASP A 32 -12.68 4.62 -2.30
CA ASP A 32 -14.14 4.57 -2.28
C ASP A 32 -14.68 5.99 -2.23
N ASN A 33 -15.17 6.49 -3.37
CA ASN A 33 -15.75 7.83 -3.46
C ASN A 33 -17.28 7.75 -3.40
N GLN A 34 -17.81 7.85 -2.17
CA GLN A 34 -19.26 7.86 -1.93
C GLN A 34 -19.90 9.25 -2.05
N CYS A 35 -19.11 10.29 -2.35
CA CYS A 35 -19.63 11.65 -2.48
C CYS A 35 -20.45 11.86 -3.77
N GLY A 36 -20.31 10.98 -4.77
CA GLY A 36 -20.94 11.14 -6.09
C GLY A 36 -20.37 12.29 -6.93
N MET A 37 -19.27 12.90 -6.48
CA MET A 37 -18.58 14.00 -7.16
C MET A 37 -17.08 13.99 -6.84
N GLY A 38 -16.32 14.82 -7.55
CA GLY A 38 -14.88 14.92 -7.38
C GLY A 38 -14.11 13.72 -7.96
N THR A 39 -12.79 13.83 -7.97
CA THR A 39 -11.88 12.78 -8.48
C THR A 39 -10.87 12.43 -7.39
N PRO A 40 -10.81 11.19 -6.87
CA PRO A 40 -9.73 10.79 -5.98
C PRO A 40 -8.40 11.01 -6.69
N THR A 41 -7.41 11.59 -6.02
CA THR A 41 -6.11 11.89 -6.61
C THR A 41 -5.03 11.33 -5.70
N LEU A 42 -4.21 10.41 -6.20
CA LEU A 42 -3.03 9.88 -5.51
C LEU A 42 -1.78 10.45 -6.14
N ILE A 43 -0.91 11.07 -5.33
CA ILE A 43 0.35 11.65 -5.77
C ILE A 43 1.51 11.00 -5.05
N LEU A 44 2.42 10.42 -5.82
CA LEU A 44 3.69 9.87 -5.34
C LEU A 44 4.82 10.56 -6.11
N ASN A 45 5.90 10.93 -5.43
CA ASN A 45 7.08 11.55 -6.05
C ASN A 45 6.76 12.74 -6.98
N GLY A 46 5.76 13.55 -6.62
CA GLY A 46 5.33 14.72 -7.40
C GLY A 46 4.58 14.39 -8.70
N GLN A 47 4.09 13.17 -8.86
CA GLN A 47 3.30 12.74 -10.02
C GLN A 47 1.96 12.16 -9.59
N ILE A 48 0.91 12.46 -10.34
CA ILE A 48 -0.38 11.79 -10.17
C ILE A 48 -0.23 10.36 -10.71
N VAL A 49 -0.36 9.37 -9.83
CA VAL A 49 -0.22 7.95 -10.19
C VAL A 49 -1.55 7.20 -10.25
N SER A 50 -2.61 7.76 -9.65
CA SER A 50 -3.98 7.26 -9.77
C SER A 50 -4.99 8.38 -9.62
N THR A 51 -6.09 8.27 -10.36
CA THR A 51 -7.26 9.14 -10.26
C THR A 51 -8.54 8.39 -9.82
N GLY A 52 -8.39 7.27 -9.11
CA GLY A 52 -9.52 6.49 -8.55
C GLY A 52 -9.36 4.97 -8.68
N GLU A 53 -8.62 4.49 -9.68
CA GLU A 53 -8.35 3.06 -9.82
C GLU A 53 -7.38 2.57 -8.73
N PRO A 54 -7.49 1.29 -8.28
CA PRO A 54 -6.53 0.73 -7.35
C PRO A 54 -5.09 0.87 -7.84
N TYR A 55 -4.21 1.38 -6.99
CA TYR A 55 -2.79 1.53 -7.27
C TYR A 55 -1.99 0.55 -6.44
N THR A 56 -1.22 -0.31 -7.08
CA THR A 56 -0.36 -1.31 -6.43
C THR A 56 1.10 -1.08 -6.79
N GLN A 57 1.99 -1.16 -5.82
CA GLN A 57 3.43 -1.26 -6.05
C GLN A 57 4.10 -2.23 -5.07
N THR A 58 5.26 -2.75 -5.45
CA THR A 58 6.00 -3.78 -4.69
C THR A 58 7.15 -3.20 -3.86
N SER A 59 6.98 -1.97 -3.39
CA SER A 59 7.95 -1.22 -2.59
C SER A 59 7.20 -0.25 -1.68
N THR A 60 7.92 0.39 -0.76
CA THR A 60 7.38 1.46 0.09
C THR A 60 6.64 2.53 -0.71
N ILE A 61 5.37 2.77 -0.37
CA ILE A 61 4.62 3.93 -0.86
C ILE A 61 4.86 5.08 0.11
N SER A 62 5.18 6.27 -0.41
CA SER A 62 5.15 7.51 0.37
C SER A 62 4.54 8.61 -0.50
N GLY A 63 3.48 9.24 -0.01
CA GLY A 63 2.79 10.27 -0.77
C GLY A 63 1.50 10.72 -0.12
N ILE A 64 0.67 11.36 -0.95
CA ILE A 64 -0.52 12.05 -0.51
C ILE A 64 -1.73 11.67 -1.36
N ALA A 65 -2.91 11.73 -0.76
CA ALA A 65 -4.17 11.58 -1.46
C ALA A 65 -5.21 12.60 -0.99
N TYR A 66 -6.08 13.00 -1.89
CA TYR A 66 -7.22 13.88 -1.60
C TYR A 66 -8.31 13.69 -2.66
N LEU A 67 -9.53 14.13 -2.35
CA LEU A 67 -10.60 14.21 -3.34
C LEU A 67 -10.54 15.57 -4.03
N GLN A 68 -10.13 15.60 -5.30
CA GLN A 68 -10.11 16.82 -6.11
C GLN A 68 -11.55 17.23 -6.45
N THR A 69 -12.01 18.33 -5.86
CA THR A 69 -13.35 18.91 -6.08
C THR A 69 -13.34 20.19 -6.94
N GLY A 70 -12.17 20.60 -7.44
CA GLY A 70 -11.96 21.77 -8.29
C GLY A 70 -11.13 22.87 -7.64
N ASN A 71 -11.11 22.93 -6.31
CA ASN A 71 -10.39 23.97 -5.54
C ASN A 71 -9.12 23.45 -4.86
N CYS A 72 -8.84 22.15 -4.92
CA CYS A 72 -7.64 21.59 -4.30
C CYS A 72 -6.41 21.98 -5.11
N GLY A 73 -5.38 22.49 -4.43
CA GLY A 73 -4.06 22.64 -5.03
C GLY A 73 -3.42 21.30 -5.36
N PHE A 74 -2.28 21.32 -6.05
CA PHE A 74 -1.62 20.10 -6.49
C PHE A 74 -1.24 19.19 -5.32
N ASN A 75 -0.80 19.76 -4.19
CA ASN A 75 -0.46 18.99 -2.99
C ASN A 75 -1.64 18.88 -2.01
N GLY A 76 -2.88 19.05 -2.50
CA GLY A 76 -4.08 19.01 -1.68
C GLY A 76 -4.28 20.25 -0.81
N GLU A 77 -3.69 21.39 -1.17
CA GLU A 77 -3.97 22.67 -0.53
C GLU A 77 -5.47 23.00 -0.60
N ASN A 78 -6.03 23.58 0.46
CA ASN A 78 -7.47 23.87 0.65
C ASN A 78 -8.37 22.63 0.75
N CYS A 79 -7.82 21.43 0.89
CA CYS A 79 -8.58 20.19 0.96
C CYS A 79 -8.12 19.29 2.11
N THR A 80 -8.99 18.37 2.52
CA THR A 80 -8.69 17.34 3.51
C THR A 80 -7.60 16.44 2.92
N LEU A 81 -6.38 16.52 3.44
CA LEU A 81 -5.24 15.80 2.93
C LEU A 81 -5.07 14.48 3.68
N MET A 82 -4.81 13.41 2.96
CA MET A 82 -4.33 12.16 3.52
C MET A 82 -2.86 12.01 3.21
N GLU A 83 -2.05 11.87 4.25
CA GLU A 83 -0.60 11.64 4.15
C GLU A 83 -0.35 10.18 4.50
N MET A 84 0.48 9.48 3.72
CA MET A 84 0.73 8.06 3.95
C MET A 84 2.17 7.65 3.68
N THR A 85 2.63 6.71 4.49
CA THR A 85 3.79 5.87 4.21
C THR A 85 3.37 4.42 4.43
N LEU A 86 3.33 3.63 3.36
CA LEU A 86 3.01 2.20 3.45
C LEU A 86 4.30 1.41 3.24
N ASN A 87 4.72 0.71 4.29
CA ASN A 87 5.88 -0.16 4.25
C ASN A 87 5.73 -1.38 5.16
N ASP A 88 6.46 -2.43 4.83
CA ASP A 88 6.63 -3.58 5.73
C ASP A 88 7.50 -3.16 6.94
N PRO A 89 7.09 -3.48 8.17
CA PRO A 89 7.82 -3.07 9.37
C PRO A 89 9.17 -3.80 9.48
N THR A 90 10.25 -3.04 9.61
CA THR A 90 11.61 -3.56 9.87
C THR A 90 12.06 -3.43 11.33
N CYS A 91 11.31 -2.67 12.12
CA CYS A 91 11.47 -2.50 13.57
C CYS A 91 10.10 -2.26 14.24
N PRO A 92 9.99 -2.47 15.57
CA PRO A 92 8.78 -2.13 16.31
C PRO A 92 8.40 -0.66 16.11
N GLY A 93 7.18 -0.41 15.61
CA GLY A 93 6.66 0.93 15.34
C GLY A 93 7.08 1.55 14.00
N CYS A 94 7.87 0.85 13.18
CA CYS A 94 8.39 1.34 11.90
C CYS A 94 7.57 0.86 10.70
N GLY A 95 6.32 0.44 10.92
CA GLY A 95 5.44 -0.04 9.86
C GLY A 95 4.71 1.09 9.15
N SER A 96 3.71 0.72 8.37
CA SER A 96 2.84 1.65 7.68
C SER A 96 2.20 2.66 8.63
N SER A 97 2.17 3.93 8.21
CA SER A 97 1.49 5.03 8.87
C SER A 97 0.67 5.81 7.87
N THR A 98 -0.48 6.31 8.29
CA THR A 98 -1.35 7.16 7.50
C THR A 98 -2.04 8.10 8.46
N ASP A 99 -2.19 9.35 8.06
CA ASP A 99 -2.85 10.38 8.84
C ASP A 99 -3.66 11.29 7.94
N ILE A 100 -4.55 12.07 8.57
CA ILE A 100 -5.37 13.07 7.90
C ILE A 100 -4.93 14.42 8.45
N SER A 101 -4.57 15.33 7.56
CA SER A 101 -4.01 16.64 7.89
C SER A 101 -4.92 17.75 7.43
N LEU A 102 -5.27 18.62 8.38
CA LEU A 102 -5.94 19.91 8.16
C LEU A 102 -5.04 21.08 8.55
N ILE A 103 -3.73 20.83 8.69
CA ILE A 103 -2.76 21.86 9.04
C ILE A 103 -2.60 22.77 7.80
N PRO A 104 -2.73 24.10 7.93
CA PRO A 104 -2.59 25.01 6.80
C PRO A 104 -1.29 24.75 6.00
N PRO A 105 -1.36 24.69 4.65
CA PRO A 105 -2.46 25.15 3.79
C PRO A 105 -3.59 24.14 3.53
N HIS A 106 -3.62 22.99 4.21
CA HIS A 106 -4.72 22.02 4.11
C HIS A 106 -5.91 22.49 4.96
N ALA A 107 -7.11 22.12 4.53
CA ALA A 107 -8.34 22.58 5.18
C ALA A 107 -9.47 21.60 4.90
N PHE A 108 -10.42 21.47 5.83
CA PHE A 108 -11.56 20.59 5.64
C PHE A 108 -12.40 21.06 4.44
N ASN A 109 -12.58 20.20 3.44
CA ASN A 109 -13.48 20.43 2.30
C ASN A 109 -14.54 19.33 2.16
N VAL A 110 -14.14 18.08 2.37
CA VAL A 110 -15.00 16.90 2.41
C VAL A 110 -14.58 16.02 3.58
N GLU A 111 -15.54 15.23 4.08
CA GLU A 111 -15.23 14.13 4.99
C GLU A 111 -14.31 13.12 4.30
N ALA A 112 -13.27 12.68 5.00
CA ALA A 112 -12.36 11.66 4.52
C ALA A 112 -12.07 10.64 5.63
N SER A 113 -11.88 9.41 5.21
CA SER A 113 -11.47 8.32 6.10
C SER A 113 -10.45 7.44 5.40
N PHE A 114 -9.63 6.75 6.18
CA PHE A 114 -8.83 5.65 5.69
C PHE A 114 -9.02 4.45 6.61
N SER A 115 -8.82 3.25 6.05
CA SER A 115 -8.70 2.04 6.85
C SER A 115 -7.70 1.09 6.19
N TYR A 116 -6.92 0.41 7.02
CA TYR A 116 -6.06 -0.67 6.55
C TYR A 116 -6.87 -1.92 6.26
N TYR A 117 -6.35 -2.74 5.36
CA TYR A 117 -6.84 -4.09 5.08
C TYR A 117 -5.66 -5.04 4.87
N ASN A 118 -5.94 -6.34 4.82
CA ASN A 118 -4.94 -7.41 4.72
C ASN A 118 -3.92 -7.46 5.89
N GLY A 119 -4.38 -7.20 7.11
CA GLY A 119 -3.55 -7.38 8.33
C GLY A 119 -4.07 -6.58 9.52
N CYS A 120 -4.30 -5.28 9.31
CA CYS A 120 -4.85 -4.35 10.31
C CYS A 120 -6.29 -3.95 9.94
N ASN A 121 -7.12 -4.91 9.55
CA ASN A 121 -8.43 -4.67 8.92
C ASN A 121 -9.30 -3.71 9.75
N GLY A 122 -9.74 -2.62 9.10
CA GLY A 122 -10.63 -1.62 9.71
C GLY A 122 -9.95 -0.65 10.68
N GLN A 123 -8.65 -0.81 10.95
CA GLN A 123 -7.89 0.18 11.71
C GLN A 123 -7.66 1.42 10.83
N GLY A 124 -7.90 2.60 11.37
CA GLY A 124 -7.69 3.86 10.67
C GLY A 124 -8.32 5.03 11.40
N THR A 125 -8.56 6.12 10.68
CA THR A 125 -9.19 7.32 11.25
C THR A 125 -10.19 7.91 10.27
N THR A 126 -11.07 8.76 10.80
CA THR A 126 -12.07 9.52 10.04
C THR A 126 -12.02 10.96 10.49
N CYS A 127 -12.00 11.88 9.53
CA CYS A 127 -12.17 13.30 9.74
C CYS A 127 -13.49 13.72 9.10
N SER A 128 -14.53 13.85 9.92
CA SER A 128 -15.89 14.22 9.50
C SER A 128 -16.18 15.72 9.66
N SER A 129 -15.28 16.48 10.29
CA SER A 129 -15.37 17.93 10.45
C SER A 129 -14.00 18.56 10.71
N ALA A 130 -13.92 19.89 10.58
CA ALA A 130 -12.77 20.72 10.97
C ALA A 130 -12.57 20.81 12.49
#